data_AF-A0A931HWL3-F1
#
_entry.id   AF-A0A931HWL3-F1
#
_cell.length_a   1.000
_cell.length_b   1.000
_cell.length_c   1.000
_cell.angle_alpha   90.00
_cell.angle_beta   90.00
_cell.angle_gamma   90.00
#
_symmetry.space_group_name_H-M   'P 1'
#
loop_
_entity.id
_entity.type
_entity.pdbx_description
1 polymer ?
#
loop_
_entity_poly.entity_id
_entity_poly.type
_entity_poly.pdbx_seq_one_letter_code
_entity_poly.pdbx_strand_id
1 'polypeptide(L)' 'MKQRCFNPKQKDYKNYGGRGIKVCDEWLDFINFYKWAMNNGYNEELTIERNDYNGNYEPKNCTWVTVQQQAGTKGRITL' A
#
# COMPACT_ATOMS: atom_id res chain seq x y z
N MET A 1 2.53 -2.44 5.72
CA MET A 1 2.65 -1.00 5.36
C MET A 1 3.44 -0.19 6.38
N LYS A 2 3.00 -0.16 7.66
CA LYS A 2 3.60 0.68 8.72
C LYS A 2 5.13 0.58 8.83
N GLN A 3 5.68 -0.64 8.88
CA GLN A 3 7.13 -0.81 9.05
C GLN A 3 7.95 -0.15 7.93
N ARG A 4 7.62 -0.40 6.66
CA ARG A 4 8.34 0.21 5.53
C ARG A 4 8.11 1.73 5.39
N CYS A 5 7.03 2.28 5.94
CA CYS A 5 6.75 3.73 5.87
C CYS A 5 7.35 4.53 7.05
N PHE A 6 7.43 3.93 8.24
CA PHE A 6 7.75 4.68 9.47
C PHE A 6 8.97 4.18 10.24
N ASN A 7 9.56 3.03 9.88
CA ASN A 7 10.76 2.53 10.54
C ASN A 7 12.00 2.75 9.65
N PRO A 8 12.87 3.74 9.94
CA PRO A 8 14.10 3.98 9.17
C PRO A 8 15.07 2.79 9.15
N LYS A 9 14.96 1.86 10.11
CA LYS A 9 15.79 0.65 10.17
C LYS A 9 15.29 -0.46 9.23
N GLN A 10 14.10 -0.33 8.64
CA GLN A 10 13.62 -1.32 7.67
C GLN A 10 14.39 -1.21 6.35
N LYS A 11 14.76 -2.37 5.77
CA LYS A 11 15.51 -2.45 4.51
C LYS A 11 14.84 -1.69 3.36
N ASP A 12 13.51 -1.69 3.36
CA ASP A 12 12.70 -1.08 2.31
C ASP A 12 12.39 0.39 2.59
N TYR A 13 12.73 0.93 3.77
CA TYR A 13 12.35 2.29 4.16
C TYR A 13 12.72 3.34 3.10
N LYS A 14 13.93 3.23 2.52
CA LYS A 14 14.41 4.12 1.45
C LYS A 14 13.48 4.20 0.22
N ASN A 15 12.71 3.14 -0.06
CA ASN A 15 11.78 3.06 -1.19
C ASN A 15 10.36 3.52 -0.84
N TYR A 16 10.10 3.79 0.44
CA TYR A 16 8.78 4.13 0.98
C TYR A 16 8.89 5.37 1.88
N GLY A 17 9.09 5.19 3.19
CA GLY A 17 9.17 6.30 4.14
C GLY A 17 10.24 7.34 3.80
N GLY A 18 11.39 6.90 3.27
CA GLY A 18 12.47 7.78 2.81
C GLY A 18 12.10 8.65 1.59
N ARG A 19 11.03 8.30 0.86
CA ARG A 19 10.44 9.09 -0.24
C ARG A 19 9.26 9.94 0.21
N GLY A 20 8.97 9.97 1.51
CA GLY A 20 7.82 10.69 2.06
C GLY A 20 6.49 9.94 1.98
N ILE A 21 6.49 8.67 1.54
CA ILE A 21 5.28 7.86 1.46
C ILE A 21 4.83 7.42 2.86
N LYS A 22 3.58 7.71 3.19
CA LYS A 22 2.97 7.43 4.49
C LYS A 22 1.76 6.52 4.37
N VAL A 23 1.25 6.11 5.52
CA VAL A 23 -0.09 5.52 5.69
C VAL A 23 -1.00 6.63 6.20
N CYS A 24 -2.21 6.79 5.64
CA CYS A 24 -3.16 7.77 6.15
C CYS A 24 -3.48 7.50 7.63
N ASP A 25 -3.79 8.57 8.37
CA ASP A 25 -3.95 8.50 9.83
C ASP A 25 -5.06 7.51 10.24
N GLU A 26 -6.13 7.44 9.45
CA GLU A 26 -7.23 6.50 9.66
C GLU A 26 -6.75 5.04 9.73
N TRP A 27 -5.84 4.64 8.83
CA TRP A 27 -5.29 3.28 8.74
C TRP A 27 -4.15 3.02 9.73
N LEU A 28 -3.78 4.02 10.55
CA LEU A 28 -2.94 3.77 11.72
C LEU A 28 -3.72 3.01 12.79
N ASP A 29 -5.05 3.12 12.82
CA ASP A 29 -5.90 2.17 13.52
C ASP A 29 -6.15 0.95 12.61
N PHE A 30 -5.84 -0.24 13.15
CA PHE A 30 -6.04 -1.49 12.42
C PHE A 30 -7.51 -1.76 12.10
N ILE A 31 -8.44 -1.40 12.99
CA ILE A 31 -9.88 -1.65 12.80
C ILE A 31 -10.42 -0.86 11.61
N ASN A 32 -9.97 0.37 11.42
CA ASN A 32 -10.36 1.19 10.27
C ASN A 32 -9.82 0.62 8.96
N PHE A 33 -8.55 0.20 8.96
CA PHE A 33 -7.97 -0.49 7.81
C PHE A 33 -8.73 -1.79 7.49
N TYR A 34 -9.04 -2.60 8.50
CA TYR A 34 -9.78 -3.86 8.35
C TYR A 34 -11.18 -3.64 7.76
N LYS A 35 -11.93 -2.65 8.28
CA LYS A 35 -13.25 -2.31 7.73
C LYS A 35 -13.16 -1.90 6.27
N TRP A 36 -12.20 -1.05 5.92
CA TRP A 36 -11.97 -0.69 4.52
C TRP A 36 -11.62 -1.93 3.68
N ALA A 37 -10.72 -2.79 4.15
CA ALA A 37 -10.29 -4.00 3.45
C ALA A 37 -11.49 -4.88 3.08
N MET A 38 -12.32 -5.22 4.07
CA MET A 38 -13.49 -6.08 3.89
C MET A 38 -14.53 -5.43 2.98
N ASN A 39 -14.78 -4.13 3.12
CA ASN A 39 -15.75 -3.41 2.28
C ASN A 39 -15.28 -3.21 0.83
N ASN A 40 -13.99 -3.42 0.54
CA ASN A 40 -13.40 -3.21 -0.78
C ASN A 40 -12.96 -4.52 -1.45
N GLY A 41 -13.46 -5.67 -0.97
CA GLY A 41 -13.27 -6.95 -1.66
C GLY A 41 -11.97 -7.68 -1.31
N TYR A 42 -11.41 -7.44 -0.13
CA TYR A 42 -10.28 -8.23 0.36
C TYR A 42 -10.59 -9.74 0.32
N ASN A 43 -9.58 -10.51 -0.10
CA ASN A 43 -9.52 -11.96 -0.02
C ASN A 43 -8.06 -12.35 0.31
N GLU A 44 -7.84 -13.51 0.91
CA GLU A 44 -6.53 -14.03 1.31
C GLU A 44 -5.53 -14.21 0.15
N GLU A 45 -6.04 -14.35 -1.08
CA GLU A 45 -5.23 -14.46 -2.29
C GLU A 45 -4.79 -13.10 -2.87
N LEU A 46 -5.27 -11.99 -2.28
CA LEU A 46 -5.01 -10.64 -2.76
C LEU A 46 -3.90 -9.94 -1.97
N THR A 47 -3.26 -9.02 -2.64
CA THR A 47 -2.23 -8.13 -2.10
C THR A 47 -2.65 -6.68 -2.29
N ILE A 48 -2.24 -5.80 -1.38
CA ILE A 48 -2.52 -4.37 -1.51
C ILE A 48 -1.50 -3.71 -2.43
N GLU A 49 -1.98 -3.03 -3.45
CA GLU A 49 -1.19 -2.26 -4.40
C GLU A 49 -1.55 -0.77 -4.31
N ARG A 50 -0.63 0.12 -4.70
CA ARG A 50 -0.93 1.53 -4.86
C ARG A 50 -1.11 1.86 -6.33
N ASN A 51 -2.20 2.54 -6.68
CA ASN A 51 -2.48 2.95 -8.05
C ASN A 51 -1.46 4.01 -8.52
N ASP A 52 -1.23 5.05 -7.71
CA ASP A 52 -0.09 5.94 -7.82
C ASP A 52 1.06 5.39 -6.96
N TYR A 53 2.11 4.96 -7.65
CA TYR A 53 3.33 4.43 -7.04
C TYR A 53 4.01 5.41 -6.06
N ASN A 54 3.89 6.71 -6.33
CA ASN A 54 4.46 7.80 -5.51
C ASN A 54 3.52 8.26 -4.39
N GLY A 55 2.24 7.89 -4.46
CA GLY A 55 1.23 8.27 -3.49
C GLY A 55 1.27 7.46 -2.18
N ASN A 56 0.44 7.87 -1.23
CA ASN A 56 0.33 7.26 0.10
C ASN A 56 -0.46 5.94 0.08
N TYR A 57 -0.40 5.20 1.19
CA TYR A 57 -1.38 4.16 1.48
C TYR A 57 -2.64 4.80 2.04
N GLU A 58 -3.69 4.84 1.24
CA GLU A 58 -4.98 5.45 1.57
C GLU A 58 -6.10 4.87 0.69
N PRO A 59 -7.37 4.96 1.11
CA PRO A 59 -8.50 4.36 0.39
C PRO A 59 -8.57 4.70 -1.11
N LYS A 60 -8.21 5.94 -1.48
CA LYS A 60 -8.28 6.44 -2.86
C LYS A 60 -7.12 5.96 -3.73
N ASN A 61 -5.99 5.63 -3.11
CA ASN A 61 -4.78 5.25 -3.82
C ASN A 61 -4.49 3.75 -3.74
N CYS A 62 -5.30 2.97 -3.03
CA CYS A 62 -5.05 1.55 -2.84
C CYS A 62 -6.14 0.68 -3.46
N THR A 63 -5.71 -0.46 -3.98
CA THR A 63 -6.60 -1.50 -4.50
C THR A 63 -6.08 -2.88 -4.17
N TRP A 64 -6.95 -3.88 -4.23
CA TRP A 64 -6.58 -5.28 -4.06
C TRP A 64 -6.26 -5.89 -5.41
N VAL A 65 -5.09 -6.51 -5.53
CA VAL A 65 -4.63 -7.17 -6.76
C VAL A 65 -4.14 -8.58 -6.45
N THR A 66 -4.29 -9.50 -7.39
CA THR A 66 -3.67 -10.82 -7.29
C THR A 66 -2.14 -10.70 -7.40
N VAL A 67 -1.42 -11.67 -6.85
CA VAL A 67 0.05 -11.73 -6.98
C VAL A 67 0.50 -11.71 -8.45
N GLN A 68 -0.29 -12.33 -9.33
CA GLN A 68 -0.04 -12.35 -10.78
C GLN A 68 -0.18 -10.95 -11.39
N GLN A 69 -1.22 -10.21 -11.02
CA GLN A 69 -1.42 -8.82 -11.47
C GLN A 69 -0.30 -7.92 -10.97
N GLN A 70 0.11 -8.07 -9.71
CA GLN A 70 1.20 -7.29 -9.12
C GLN A 70 2.53 -7.49 -9.86
N ALA A 71 2.83 -8.71 -10.34
CA ALA A 71 4.06 -8.97 -11.08
C ALA A 71 4.10 -8.22 -12.42
N GLY A 72 2.96 -8.04 -13.08
CA GLY A 72 2.83 -7.31 -14.34
C GLY A 72 2.82 -5.78 -14.21
N THR A 73 2.52 -5.24 -13.02
CA THR A 73 2.51 -3.79 -12.76
C THR A 73 3.83 -3.23 -12.23
N LYS A 74 4.84 -4.07 -11.97
CA LYS A 74 6.20 -3.65 -11.58
C LYS A 74 6.89 -2.88 -12.71
N GLY A 75 6.59 -1.59 -12.85
CA GLY A 75 7.34 -0.70 -13.72
C GLY A 75 6.54 0.10 -14.75
N ARG A 76 5.21 0.14 -14.71
CA ARG A 76 4.48 1.16 -15.49
C ARG A 76 4.60 2.52 -14.81
N ILE A 77 5.73 3.18 -15.05
CA ILE A 77 5.79 4.64 -15.10
C ILE A 77 4.97 4.99 -16.34
N THR A 78 3.69 5.33 -16.16
CA THR A 78 2.98 6.06 -17.20
C THR A 78 3.59 7.46 -17.19
N LEU A 79 4.43 7.74 -18.20
CA LEU A 79 4.97 9.07 -18.48
C LEU A 79 3.84 10.05 -18.80
#